data_AF-A0A7Y4QDH1-F1
#
_entry.id   AF-A0A7Y4QDH1-F1
#
_cell.length_a   1.000
_cell.length_b   1.000
_cell.length_c   1.000
_cell.angle_alpha   90.00
_cell.angle_beta   90.00
_cell.angle_gamma   90.00
#
_symmetry.space_group_name_H-M   'P 1'
#
loop_
_entity.id
_entity.type
_entity.pdbx_description
1 polymer ?
#
loop_
_entity_poly.entity_id
_entity_poly.type
_entity_poly.pdbx_seq_one_letter_code
_entity_poly.pdbx_strand_id
1 'polypeptide(L)'
;MELFSDINLRRGNAGRYGINSLAYSIGAAVSHGGNIEEELEVYTKSPDYWKEVVGIKFYLRDLFKRISNKYFDGREDRNNYSSLLQYIRRVLKKEVAIITFNYDSLFEVAMTNTFSKPYRNIHEYVENDMGIYLMKLHGSEKWGRKVDGLPQNTQPFDFIVKQSSYTSNRNEVEIAHSDEYLPSISVPVVNKDNSYFECPNVMLDASKNFLKKTTKLIIIGWRGLENHFSSDFLSLLNPAAQVYIVSDTQQSARKTYENLFEQLKRNKIVYVGDGFSGLLAKNKSIFA
;
A
#
# COMPACT_ATOMS: atom_id res chain seq x y z
N MET A 1 -9.85 -4.61 -10.53
CA MET A 1 -11.07 -5.45 -10.63
C MET A 1 -10.74 -6.93 -10.87
N GLU A 2 -9.49 -7.30 -11.20
CA GLU A 2 -9.04 -8.70 -11.25
C GLU A 2 -8.69 -9.33 -9.88
N LEU A 3 -8.48 -8.52 -8.84
CA LEU A 3 -8.13 -9.00 -7.49
C LEU A 3 -9.17 -10.01 -6.92
N PHE A 4 -10.39 -9.93 -7.46
CA PHE A 4 -11.54 -10.73 -7.08
C PHE A 4 -12.19 -11.47 -8.26
N SER A 5 -11.65 -11.39 -9.48
CA SER A 5 -12.06 -12.34 -10.54
C SER A 5 -11.33 -13.67 -10.39
N ASP A 6 -10.13 -13.65 -9.76
CA ASP A 6 -9.42 -14.83 -9.26
C ASP A 6 -9.97 -15.31 -7.89
N ILE A 7 -11.08 -14.73 -7.40
CA ILE A 7 -11.98 -15.37 -6.42
C ILE A 7 -12.69 -16.55 -7.13
N ASN A 8 -11.91 -17.55 -7.49
CA ASN A 8 -12.24 -18.86 -6.96
C ASN A 8 -11.78 -18.84 -5.51
N LEU A 9 -12.60 -18.23 -4.64
CA LEU A 9 -12.73 -18.64 -3.24
C LEU A 9 -13.14 -20.11 -3.26
N ARG A 10 -12.23 -21.01 -3.67
CA ARG A 10 -12.33 -22.40 -3.30
C ARG A 10 -12.47 -22.35 -1.79
N ARG A 11 -13.58 -22.89 -1.30
CA ARG A 11 -14.07 -22.83 0.09
C ARG A 11 -12.98 -22.99 1.17
N GLY A 12 -11.80 -23.52 0.84
CA GLY A 12 -10.64 -23.65 1.72
C GLY A 12 -10.11 -22.34 2.32
N ASN A 13 -9.77 -21.31 1.54
CA ASN A 13 -8.99 -20.19 2.09
C ASN A 13 -9.80 -19.16 2.89
N ALA A 14 -11.02 -18.82 2.47
CA ALA A 14 -11.91 -18.01 3.31
C ALA A 14 -12.38 -18.78 4.55
N GLY A 15 -12.59 -20.09 4.40
CA GLY A 15 -12.92 -20.98 5.52
C GLY A 15 -11.84 -21.00 6.59
N ARG A 16 -10.55 -20.99 6.19
CA ARG A 16 -9.41 -20.91 7.12
C ARG A 16 -9.50 -19.72 8.07
N TYR A 17 -10.02 -18.58 7.59
CA TYR A 17 -10.09 -17.33 8.34
C TYR A 17 -11.51 -16.97 8.80
N GLY A 18 -12.46 -17.91 8.75
CA GLY A 18 -13.83 -17.67 9.22
C GLY A 18 -14.61 -16.60 8.45
N ILE A 19 -14.12 -16.12 7.30
CA ILE A 19 -14.72 -15.01 6.54
C ILE A 19 -15.68 -15.48 5.44
N ASN A 20 -16.27 -16.67 5.55
CA ASN A 20 -17.17 -17.21 4.52
C ASN A 20 -18.41 -16.34 4.30
N SER A 21 -19.04 -15.86 5.39
CA SER A 21 -20.21 -14.98 5.33
C SER A 21 -19.86 -13.65 4.68
N LEU A 22 -18.77 -13.02 5.11
CA LEU A 22 -18.26 -11.78 4.53
C LEU A 22 -17.95 -11.96 3.04
N ALA A 23 -17.26 -13.03 2.67
CA ALA A 23 -16.88 -13.29 1.30
C ALA A 23 -18.11 -13.54 0.40
N TYR A 24 -19.15 -14.20 0.94
CA TYR A 24 -20.45 -14.33 0.28
C TYR A 24 -21.13 -12.96 0.09
N SER A 25 -21.16 -12.11 1.12
CA SER A 25 -21.72 -10.75 1.07
C SER A 25 -21.04 -9.91 -0.02
N ILE A 26 -19.70 -9.91 -0.03
CA ILE A 26 -18.90 -9.21 -1.04
C ILE A 26 -19.21 -9.74 -2.45
N GLY A 27 -19.25 -11.06 -2.62
CA GLY A 27 -19.58 -11.68 -3.90
C GLY A 27 -20.97 -11.31 -4.41
N ALA A 28 -21.97 -11.30 -3.51
CA ALA A 28 -23.32 -10.88 -3.82
C ALA A 28 -23.36 -9.40 -4.21
N ALA A 29 -22.75 -8.49 -3.45
CA ALA A 29 -22.72 -7.08 -3.77
C ALA A 29 -22.08 -6.81 -5.16
N VAL A 30 -20.93 -7.43 -5.44
CA VAL A 30 -20.26 -7.30 -6.74
C VAL A 30 -21.13 -7.81 -7.89
N SER A 31 -21.83 -8.94 -7.71
CA SER A 31 -22.73 -9.48 -8.74
C SER A 31 -23.90 -8.55 -9.07
N HIS A 32 -24.27 -7.67 -8.15
CA HIS A 32 -25.30 -6.64 -8.34
C HIS A 32 -24.72 -5.26 -8.71
N GLY A 33 -23.42 -5.19 -9.04
CA GLY A 33 -22.75 -3.94 -9.43
C GLY A 33 -22.33 -3.03 -8.27
N GLY A 34 -22.36 -3.53 -7.03
CA GLY A 34 -21.91 -2.82 -5.83
C GLY A 34 -20.39 -2.70 -5.72
N ASN A 35 -19.93 -1.85 -4.80
CA ASN A 35 -18.52 -1.62 -4.51
C ASN A 35 -18.06 -2.43 -3.28
N ILE A 36 -16.98 -3.19 -3.44
CA ILE A 36 -16.39 -4.02 -2.38
C ILE A 36 -15.93 -3.21 -1.18
N GLU A 37 -15.41 -2.00 -1.41
CA GLU A 37 -14.94 -1.11 -0.34
C GLU A 37 -16.12 -0.60 0.50
N GLU A 38 -17.29 -0.39 -0.11
CA GLU A 38 -18.51 0.02 0.61
C GLU A 38 -19.05 -1.13 1.47
N GLU A 39 -19.00 -2.36 0.95
CA GLU A 39 -19.35 -3.55 1.73
C GLU A 39 -18.41 -3.75 2.92
N LEU A 40 -17.09 -3.66 2.70
CA LEU A 40 -16.11 -3.82 3.77
C LEU A 40 -16.23 -2.74 4.84
N GLU A 41 -16.63 -1.52 4.46
CA GLU A 41 -16.86 -0.40 5.37
C GLU A 41 -17.87 -0.79 6.48
N VAL A 42 -18.96 -1.49 6.12
CA VAL A 42 -20.00 -1.94 7.07
C VAL A 42 -19.39 -2.80 8.18
N TYR A 43 -18.48 -3.70 7.82
CA TYR A 43 -17.82 -4.59 8.78
C TYR A 43 -16.83 -3.82 9.66
N THR A 44 -16.07 -2.88 9.08
CA THR A 44 -15.07 -2.12 9.86
C THR A 44 -15.68 -1.14 10.86
N LYS A 45 -16.94 -0.73 10.68
CA LYS A 45 -17.64 0.21 11.57
C LYS A 45 -18.36 -0.47 12.74
N SER A 46 -18.63 -1.76 12.66
CA SER A 46 -19.32 -2.47 13.72
C SER A 46 -18.32 -3.24 14.60
N PRO A 47 -18.34 -3.02 15.93
CA PRO A 47 -17.62 -3.89 16.85
C PRO A 47 -18.01 -5.36 16.68
N ASP A 48 -19.25 -5.68 16.32
CA ASP A 48 -19.73 -7.07 16.21
C ASP A 48 -19.00 -7.88 15.13
N TYR A 49 -18.39 -7.21 14.14
CA TYR A 49 -17.72 -7.82 13.00
C TYR A 49 -16.19 -7.84 13.12
N TRP A 50 -15.65 -7.60 14.32
CA TRP A 50 -14.20 -7.50 14.50
C TRP A 50 -13.46 -8.80 14.10
N LYS A 51 -14.10 -9.98 14.26
CA LYS A 51 -13.53 -11.28 13.86
C LYS A 51 -13.34 -11.37 12.36
N GLU A 52 -14.35 -10.95 11.61
CA GLU A 52 -14.33 -10.88 10.15
C GLU A 52 -13.28 -9.87 9.67
N VAL A 53 -13.16 -8.72 10.36
CA VAL A 53 -12.13 -7.71 10.07
C VAL A 53 -10.72 -8.25 10.31
N VAL A 54 -10.49 -9.03 11.37
CA VAL A 54 -9.20 -9.71 11.57
C VAL A 54 -8.99 -10.77 10.49
N GLY A 55 -10.00 -11.59 10.21
CA GLY A 55 -9.92 -12.65 9.19
C GLY A 55 -9.61 -12.12 7.80
N ILE A 56 -10.19 -10.99 7.39
CA ILE A 56 -9.90 -10.36 6.09
C ILE A 56 -8.44 -9.87 6.05
N LYS A 57 -7.87 -9.36 7.14
CA LYS A 57 -6.44 -8.97 7.18
C LYS A 57 -5.51 -10.16 6.94
N PHE A 58 -5.77 -11.31 7.57
CA PHE A 58 -5.02 -12.55 7.31
C PHE A 58 -5.19 -13.03 5.87
N TYR A 59 -6.43 -13.01 5.35
CA TYR A 59 -6.68 -13.35 3.96
C TYR A 59 -5.93 -12.45 2.97
N LEU A 60 -5.95 -11.13 3.18
CA LEU A 60 -5.27 -10.16 2.32
C LEU A 60 -3.76 -10.35 2.36
N ARG A 61 -3.17 -10.53 3.55
CA ARG A 61 -1.73 -10.83 3.69
C ARG A 61 -1.34 -12.03 2.85
N ASP A 62 -2.05 -13.15 3.00
CA ASP A 62 -1.76 -14.37 2.26
C ASP A 62 -1.98 -14.22 0.74
N LEU A 63 -3.01 -13.47 0.34
CA LEU A 63 -3.28 -13.16 -1.06
C LEU A 63 -2.11 -12.37 -1.68
N PHE A 64 -1.69 -11.28 -1.04
CA PHE A 64 -0.60 -10.46 -1.56
C PHE A 64 0.76 -11.16 -1.51
N LYS A 65 0.99 -12.03 -0.51
CA LYS A 65 2.15 -12.93 -0.48
C LYS A 65 2.18 -13.86 -1.70
N ARG A 66 1.05 -14.51 -2.02
CA ARG A 66 0.94 -15.36 -3.22
C ARG A 66 1.14 -14.57 -4.52
N ILE A 67 0.54 -13.39 -4.64
CA ILE A 67 0.71 -12.51 -5.81
C ILE A 67 2.18 -12.15 -5.97
N SER A 68 2.84 -11.73 -4.88
CA SER A 68 4.26 -11.38 -4.89
C SER A 68 5.12 -12.57 -5.31
N ASN A 69 4.92 -13.73 -4.68
CA ASN A 69 5.68 -14.94 -5.01
C ASN A 69 5.49 -15.38 -6.46
N LYS A 70 4.25 -15.42 -6.95
CA LYS A 70 3.94 -15.79 -8.35
C LYS A 70 4.60 -14.83 -9.35
N TYR A 71 4.76 -13.56 -8.97
CA TYR A 71 5.42 -12.60 -9.83
C TYR A 71 6.93 -12.87 -9.95
N PHE A 72 7.56 -13.39 -8.89
CA PHE A 72 8.99 -13.71 -8.84
C PHE A 72 9.35 -15.14 -9.21
N ASP A 73 8.39 -16.06 -9.19
CA ASP A 73 8.59 -17.47 -9.52
C ASP A 73 8.84 -17.63 -11.04
N GLY A 74 10.11 -17.69 -11.42
CA GLY A 74 10.55 -18.01 -12.79
C GLY A 74 10.65 -16.84 -13.77
N ARG A 75 10.53 -15.59 -13.32
CA ARG A 75 10.77 -14.41 -14.16
C ARG A 75 12.03 -13.69 -13.72
N GLU A 76 12.88 -13.32 -14.68
CA GLU A 76 13.85 -12.24 -14.44
C GLU A 76 13.07 -11.05 -13.87
N ASP A 77 13.66 -10.39 -12.89
CA ASP A 77 13.17 -9.25 -12.10
C ASP A 77 12.77 -7.99 -12.88
N ARG A 78 12.42 -8.14 -14.16
CA ARG A 78 11.98 -7.11 -15.09
C ARG A 78 10.51 -6.77 -14.87
N ASN A 79 10.26 -5.98 -13.84
CA ASN A 79 9.01 -5.26 -13.69
C ASN A 79 9.19 -3.75 -13.90
N ASN A 80 8.06 -3.05 -13.98
CA ASN A 80 8.04 -1.60 -14.11
C ASN A 80 8.77 -0.91 -12.95
N TYR A 81 8.74 -1.47 -11.74
CA TYR A 81 9.47 -0.91 -10.60
C TYR A 81 10.98 -1.05 -10.77
N SER A 82 11.51 -2.20 -11.18
CA SER A 82 12.94 -2.37 -11.49
C SER A 82 13.38 -1.40 -12.58
N SER A 83 12.55 -1.19 -13.61
CA SER A 83 12.84 -0.21 -14.66
C SER A 83 12.85 1.23 -14.12
N LEU A 84 11.91 1.58 -13.24
CA LEU A 84 11.88 2.87 -12.52
C LEU A 84 13.17 3.07 -11.73
N LEU A 85 13.53 2.08 -10.93
CA LEU A 85 14.61 2.13 -9.97
C LEU A 85 15.98 2.17 -10.66
N GLN A 86 16.17 1.41 -11.74
CA GLN A 86 17.37 1.51 -12.56
C GLN A 86 17.50 2.91 -13.17
N TYR A 87 16.39 3.49 -13.61
CA TYR A 87 16.39 4.84 -14.13
C TYR A 87 16.74 5.85 -13.03
N ILE A 88 16.08 5.79 -11.88
CA ILE A 88 16.38 6.59 -10.69
C ILE A 88 17.85 6.45 -10.34
N ARG A 89 18.40 5.23 -10.23
CA ARG A 89 19.82 4.98 -9.90
C ARG A 89 20.79 5.73 -10.81
N ARG A 90 20.49 5.86 -12.10
CA ARG A 90 21.35 6.56 -13.07
C ARG A 90 21.29 8.08 -12.97
N VAL A 91 20.17 8.61 -12.50
CA VAL A 91 19.89 10.05 -12.48
C VAL A 91 19.84 10.63 -11.07
N LEU A 92 19.95 9.78 -10.04
CA LEU A 92 19.88 10.15 -8.63
C LEU A 92 21.03 11.10 -8.30
N LYS A 93 20.74 12.40 -8.32
CA LYS A 93 21.60 13.46 -7.79
C LYS A 93 21.10 13.98 -6.44
N LYS A 94 19.93 13.53 -6.02
CA LYS A 94 19.17 14.03 -4.86
C LYS A 94 18.47 12.87 -4.18
N GLU A 95 17.96 13.11 -2.98
CA GLU A 95 17.13 12.14 -2.28
C GLU A 95 15.80 11.89 -3.01
N VAL A 96 15.35 10.64 -3.01
CA VAL A 96 14.08 10.20 -3.58
C VAL A 96 13.29 9.41 -2.55
N ALA A 97 12.07 9.83 -2.31
CA ALA A 97 11.11 9.13 -1.47
C ALA A 97 10.03 8.47 -2.33
N ILE A 98 9.84 7.16 -2.13
CA ILE A 98 8.77 6.38 -2.74
C ILE A 98 7.71 6.15 -1.68
N ILE A 99 6.53 6.74 -1.86
CA ILE A 99 5.37 6.51 -1.00
C ILE A 99 4.39 5.63 -1.78
N THR A 100 4.00 4.50 -1.21
CA THR A 100 3.10 3.54 -1.86
C THR A 100 1.96 3.09 -0.95
N PHE A 101 0.83 2.80 -1.58
CA PHE A 101 -0.37 2.23 -0.97
C PHE A 101 -0.50 0.73 -1.24
N ASN A 102 0.45 0.14 -1.98
CA ASN A 102 0.45 -1.26 -2.34
C ASN A 102 0.91 -2.13 -1.17
N TYR A 103 0.28 -3.29 -1.04
CA TYR A 103 0.53 -4.26 0.03
C TYR A 103 1.63 -5.27 -0.31
N ASP A 104 1.75 -5.61 -1.60
CA ASP A 104 2.70 -6.57 -2.16
C ASP A 104 4.16 -6.17 -1.92
N SER A 105 5.09 -7.13 -2.04
CA SER A 105 6.51 -6.88 -1.82
C SER A 105 7.28 -6.53 -3.09
N LEU A 106 6.61 -6.10 -4.17
CA LEU A 106 7.25 -5.99 -5.48
C LEU A 106 8.30 -4.87 -5.50
N PHE A 107 8.02 -3.75 -4.83
CA PHE A 107 8.97 -2.66 -4.69
C PHE A 107 10.16 -3.04 -3.81
N GLU A 108 9.95 -3.74 -2.68
CA GLU A 108 11.04 -4.18 -1.82
C GLU A 108 12.03 -5.08 -2.57
N VAL A 109 11.53 -6.03 -3.37
CA VAL A 109 12.39 -6.91 -4.16
C VAL A 109 13.12 -6.12 -5.25
N ALA A 110 12.42 -5.24 -5.97
CA ALA A 110 13.04 -4.40 -7.00
C ALA A 110 14.14 -3.49 -6.40
N MET A 111 13.91 -2.95 -5.20
CA MET A 111 14.89 -2.16 -4.43
C MET A 111 16.09 -3.01 -4.00
N THR A 112 15.84 -4.23 -3.51
CA THR A 112 16.90 -5.17 -3.13
C THR A 112 17.78 -5.50 -4.33
N ASN A 113 17.19 -5.81 -5.48
CA ASN A 113 17.95 -6.15 -6.69
C ASN A 113 18.69 -4.94 -7.29
N THR A 114 18.06 -3.75 -7.26
CA THR A 114 18.63 -2.57 -7.91
C THR A 114 19.66 -1.85 -7.04
N PHE A 115 19.51 -1.86 -5.72
CA PHE A 115 20.35 -1.09 -4.80
C PHE A 115 21.04 -1.95 -3.74
N SER A 116 20.85 -3.27 -3.76
CA SER A 116 21.33 -4.16 -2.69
C SER A 116 20.82 -3.74 -1.30
N LYS A 117 19.63 -3.09 -1.25
CA LYS A 117 19.00 -2.63 -0.01
C LYS A 117 18.20 -3.77 0.63
N PRO A 118 18.63 -4.34 1.76
CA PRO A 118 17.81 -5.30 2.50
C PRO A 118 16.63 -4.59 3.18
N TYR A 119 15.58 -5.37 3.50
CA TYR A 119 14.48 -4.97 4.39
C TYR A 119 14.29 -6.08 5.43
N ARG A 120 15.09 -6.04 6.48
CA ARG A 120 15.14 -6.98 7.61
C ARG A 120 14.36 -6.48 8.82
N ASN A 121 14.20 -5.16 8.93
CA ASN A 121 13.39 -4.53 9.95
C ASN A 121 12.69 -3.27 9.40
N ILE A 122 11.75 -2.72 10.16
CA ILE A 122 10.96 -1.55 9.77
C ILE A 122 11.82 -0.29 9.57
N HIS A 123 12.91 -0.12 10.33
CA HIS A 123 13.76 1.07 10.23
C HIS A 123 14.45 1.17 8.87
N GLU A 124 14.83 0.04 8.25
CA GLU A 124 15.47 0.01 6.93
C GLU A 124 14.60 0.61 5.80
N TYR A 125 13.29 0.77 5.99
CA TYR A 125 12.40 1.46 5.05
C TYR A 125 12.65 2.99 5.00
N VAL A 126 13.00 3.57 6.14
CA VAL A 126 13.18 5.02 6.34
C VAL A 126 14.64 5.42 6.57
N GLU A 127 15.53 4.47 6.86
CA GLU A 127 16.97 4.67 6.95
C GLU A 127 17.64 4.46 5.61
N ASN A 128 18.69 5.25 5.34
CA ASN A 128 19.17 5.32 3.98
C ASN A 128 20.52 6.02 3.76
N ASP A 129 21.56 5.21 3.60
CA ASP A 129 22.86 5.70 3.13
C ASP A 129 22.88 6.01 1.61
N MET A 130 21.85 5.59 0.87
CA MET A 130 21.81 5.66 -0.60
C MET A 130 20.91 6.77 -1.15
N GLY A 131 20.27 7.56 -0.31
CA GLY A 131 19.34 8.62 -0.75
C GLY A 131 18.03 8.14 -1.39
N ILE A 132 17.74 6.83 -1.48
CA ILE A 132 16.40 6.29 -1.79
C ILE A 132 15.58 5.66 -0.62
N TYR A 133 14.38 6.18 -0.36
CA TYR A 133 13.49 5.81 0.77
C TYR A 133 12.21 5.11 0.26
N LEU A 134 11.66 4.17 1.02
CA LEU A 134 10.41 3.46 0.68
C LEU A 134 9.45 3.49 1.87
N MET A 135 8.29 4.13 1.73
CA MET A 135 7.26 4.23 2.76
C MET A 135 5.97 3.56 2.27
N LYS A 136 5.44 2.61 3.05
CA LYS A 136 4.21 1.87 2.72
C LYS A 136 3.11 2.23 3.72
N LEU A 137 2.12 3.01 3.31
CA LEU A 137 1.19 3.63 4.27
C LEU A 137 0.09 2.69 4.75
N HIS A 138 -0.36 1.79 3.87
CA HIS A 138 -1.41 0.80 4.14
C HIS A 138 -0.89 -0.51 4.73
N GLY A 139 0.40 -0.56 5.08
CA GLY A 139 1.04 -1.77 5.57
C GLY A 139 1.64 -2.64 4.45
N SER A 140 1.95 -3.89 4.79
CA SER A 140 2.52 -4.84 3.83
C SER A 140 2.20 -6.29 4.21
N GLU A 141 2.19 -7.18 3.22
CA GLU A 141 2.10 -8.63 3.45
C GLU A 141 3.23 -9.18 4.34
N LYS A 142 4.37 -8.49 4.39
CA LYS A 142 5.51 -8.85 5.26
C LYS A 142 5.43 -8.29 6.66
N TRP A 143 4.43 -7.46 6.97
CA TRP A 143 4.38 -6.74 8.25
C TRP A 143 3.42 -7.40 9.20
N GLY A 144 3.82 -7.50 10.47
CA GLY A 144 3.02 -8.08 11.52
C GLY A 144 3.23 -7.38 12.85
N ARG A 145 2.26 -7.54 13.75
CA ARG A 145 2.34 -7.11 15.14
C ARG A 145 2.37 -8.33 16.03
N LYS A 146 3.22 -8.31 17.05
CA LYS A 146 3.19 -9.33 18.09
C LYS A 146 1.84 -9.30 18.79
N VAL A 147 1.40 -10.48 19.20
CA VAL A 147 0.16 -10.66 19.95
C VAL A 147 0.53 -10.99 21.38
N ASP A 148 0.29 -10.03 22.29
CA ASP A 148 0.64 -10.20 23.69
C ASP A 148 -0.11 -11.38 24.31
N GLY A 149 0.62 -12.20 25.07
CA GLY A 149 0.06 -13.37 25.74
C GLY A 149 -0.33 -14.52 24.81
N LEU A 150 0.11 -14.51 23.53
CA LEU A 150 -0.09 -15.63 22.62
C LEU A 150 0.58 -16.90 23.20
N PRO A 151 -0.20 -17.97 23.52
CA PRO A 151 0.39 -19.19 24.04
C PRO A 151 1.28 -19.87 22.99
N GLN A 152 2.33 -20.54 23.44
CA GLN A 152 3.22 -21.29 22.57
C GLN A 152 2.42 -22.28 21.72
N ASN A 153 2.78 -22.42 20.43
CA ASN A 153 2.11 -23.29 19.45
C ASN A 153 0.64 -22.92 19.13
N THR A 154 0.17 -21.74 19.53
CA THR A 154 -1.17 -21.26 19.16
C THR A 154 -1.08 -20.35 17.93
N GLN A 155 -1.98 -20.56 16.96
CA GLN A 155 -2.10 -19.66 15.82
C GLN A 155 -2.75 -18.34 16.29
N PRO A 156 -2.16 -17.17 15.99
CA PRO A 156 -2.71 -15.89 16.41
C PRO A 156 -4.12 -15.65 15.92
N PHE A 157 -4.47 -16.10 14.72
CA PHE A 157 -5.86 -15.98 14.25
C PHE A 157 -6.83 -16.66 15.23
N ASP A 158 -6.57 -17.92 15.59
CA ASP A 158 -7.42 -18.68 16.53
C ASP A 158 -7.42 -18.08 17.93
N PHE A 159 -6.28 -17.55 18.38
CA PHE A 159 -6.18 -16.89 19.68
C PHE A 159 -6.96 -15.58 19.70
N ILE A 160 -6.70 -14.70 18.72
CA ILE A 160 -7.30 -13.39 18.61
C ILE A 160 -8.81 -13.54 18.52
N VAL A 161 -9.33 -14.40 17.62
CA VAL A 161 -10.77 -14.65 17.40
C VAL A 161 -11.51 -15.15 18.65
N LYS A 162 -10.80 -15.74 19.62
CA LYS A 162 -11.38 -16.16 20.91
C LYS A 162 -11.42 -15.04 21.95
N GLN A 163 -10.59 -14.01 21.84
CA GLN A 163 -10.65 -12.84 22.71
C GLN A 163 -11.84 -11.96 22.34
N SER A 164 -12.41 -11.19 23.27
CA SER A 164 -13.50 -10.25 22.96
C SER A 164 -12.98 -8.92 22.39
N SER A 165 -11.70 -8.64 22.58
CA SER A 165 -10.98 -7.48 22.06
C SER A 165 -9.47 -7.75 22.12
N TYR A 166 -8.70 -7.10 21.25
CA TYR A 166 -7.23 -7.07 21.33
C TYR A 166 -6.74 -5.66 21.08
N THR A 167 -5.79 -5.19 21.89
CA THR A 167 -5.10 -3.92 21.69
C THR A 167 -3.71 -4.19 21.13
N SER A 168 -3.45 -3.77 19.89
CA SER A 168 -2.10 -3.82 19.31
C SER A 168 -1.46 -2.45 19.35
N ASN A 169 -0.23 -2.34 19.85
CA ASN A 169 0.55 -1.11 19.70
C ASN A 169 0.93 -0.91 18.23
N ARG A 170 0.46 0.18 17.62
CA ARG A 170 0.77 0.50 16.21
C ARG A 170 2.25 0.79 15.96
N ASN A 171 3.00 1.15 17.01
CA ASN A 171 4.43 1.42 16.89
C ASN A 171 5.27 0.12 16.88
N GLU A 172 4.68 -1.02 17.24
CA GLU A 172 5.36 -2.32 17.32
C GLU A 172 5.04 -3.18 16.08
N VAL A 173 5.26 -2.59 14.90
CA VAL A 173 5.24 -3.35 13.65
C VAL A 173 6.63 -3.91 13.40
N GLU A 174 6.69 -5.18 13.03
CA GLU A 174 7.91 -5.87 12.66
C GLU A 174 7.76 -6.49 11.27
N ILE A 175 8.90 -6.81 10.65
CA ILE A 175 8.89 -7.68 9.47
C ILE A 175 8.68 -9.11 9.98
N ALA A 176 7.50 -9.64 9.69
CA ALA A 176 7.03 -10.93 10.18
C ALA A 176 6.75 -11.86 8.99
N HIS A 177 7.44 -13.00 8.99
CA HIS A 177 7.26 -14.02 7.96
C HIS A 177 6.40 -15.21 8.42
N SER A 178 6.12 -15.31 9.72
CA SER A 178 5.36 -16.39 10.33
C SER A 178 3.90 -16.04 10.50
N ASP A 179 3.07 -17.09 10.62
CA ASP A 179 1.66 -16.95 10.95
C ASP A 179 1.45 -16.47 12.40
N GLU A 180 2.52 -16.33 13.21
CA GLU A 180 2.52 -15.95 14.64
C GLU A 180 2.28 -14.45 14.91
N TYR A 181 2.08 -13.65 13.86
CA TYR A 181 1.84 -12.22 13.98
C TYR A 181 0.46 -11.85 13.45
N LEU A 182 -0.17 -10.87 14.10
CA LEU A 182 -1.34 -10.19 13.57
C LEU A 182 -0.91 -9.36 12.34
N PRO A 183 -1.46 -9.59 11.14
CA PRO A 183 -1.06 -8.85 9.95
C PRO A 183 -1.25 -7.34 10.10
N SER A 184 -0.21 -6.59 9.77
CA SER A 184 -0.23 -5.12 9.74
C SER A 184 -0.55 -4.64 8.33
N ILE A 185 -1.80 -4.84 7.94
CA ILE A 185 -2.35 -4.52 6.61
C ILE A 185 -3.73 -3.88 6.76
N SER A 186 -4.01 -2.82 5.99
CA SER A 186 -5.29 -2.13 6.08
C SER A 186 -6.35 -2.86 5.26
N VAL A 187 -7.60 -2.83 5.71
CA VAL A 187 -8.73 -3.39 4.94
C VAL A 187 -9.17 -2.35 3.90
N PRO A 188 -9.31 -2.63 2.60
CA PRO A 188 -9.70 -1.58 1.66
C PRO A 188 -11.16 -1.14 1.88
N VAL A 189 -11.37 0.05 2.43
CA VAL A 189 -12.70 0.67 2.61
C VAL A 189 -12.73 2.07 2.00
N VAL A 190 -13.93 2.61 1.80
CA VAL A 190 -14.14 3.90 1.11
C VAL A 190 -13.68 5.06 1.97
N ASN A 191 -14.16 5.12 3.23
CA ASN A 191 -13.86 6.23 4.13
C ASN A 191 -12.74 5.84 5.08
N LYS A 192 -11.51 6.04 4.59
CA LYS A 192 -10.31 5.88 5.40
C LYS A 192 -10.13 7.12 6.27
N ASP A 193 -10.26 6.96 7.59
CA ASP A 193 -9.96 8.01 8.57
C ASP A 193 -8.47 7.99 9.00
N ASN A 194 -8.08 8.80 9.98
CA ASN A 194 -6.69 8.83 10.46
C ASN A 194 -6.24 7.51 11.11
N SER A 195 -7.17 6.62 11.44
CA SER A 195 -6.87 5.31 12.01
C SER A 195 -6.41 4.31 10.94
N TYR A 196 -6.42 4.67 9.65
CA TYR A 196 -6.20 3.75 8.55
C TYR A 196 -4.75 3.48 8.15
N PHE A 197 -3.81 4.33 8.58
CA PHE A 197 -2.41 4.04 8.37
C PHE A 197 -1.96 2.90 9.27
N GLU A 198 -1.48 1.82 8.65
CA GLU A 198 -0.98 0.64 9.34
C GLU A 198 0.54 0.67 9.51
N CYS A 199 1.20 1.68 8.94
CA CYS A 199 2.62 1.89 9.08
C CYS A 199 2.99 2.56 10.41
N PRO A 200 4.22 2.32 10.91
CA PRO A 200 4.73 3.01 12.10
C PRO A 200 4.85 4.52 11.92
N ASN A 201 4.71 5.27 13.01
CA ASN A 201 4.75 6.74 12.99
C ASN A 201 6.03 7.31 12.35
N VAL A 202 7.18 6.64 12.54
CA VAL A 202 8.44 7.05 11.91
C VAL A 202 8.33 7.15 10.38
N MET A 203 7.53 6.28 9.72
CA MET A 203 7.30 6.34 8.28
C MET A 203 6.37 7.49 7.89
N LEU A 204 5.35 7.78 8.71
CA LEU A 204 4.45 8.90 8.49
C LEU A 204 5.21 10.22 8.60
N ASP A 205 6.05 10.36 9.64
CA ASP A 205 6.87 11.54 9.87
C ASP A 205 7.91 11.73 8.77
N ALA A 206 8.58 10.65 8.34
CA ALA A 206 9.50 10.68 7.21
C ALA A 206 8.79 11.15 5.93
N SER A 207 7.62 10.57 5.62
CA SER A 207 6.81 10.93 4.45
C SER A 207 6.43 12.41 4.45
N LYS A 208 5.94 12.93 5.59
CA LYS A 208 5.59 14.35 5.76
C LYS A 208 6.81 15.26 5.59
N ASN A 209 7.96 14.86 6.14
CA ASN A 209 9.20 15.63 6.03
C ASN A 209 9.73 15.68 4.59
N PHE A 210 9.60 14.58 3.83
CA PHE A 210 9.94 14.57 2.41
C PHE A 210 9.06 15.53 1.61
N LEU A 211 7.74 15.46 1.77
CA LEU A 211 6.80 16.29 1.02
C LEU A 211 7.05 17.80 1.18
N LYS A 212 7.42 18.26 2.37
CA LYS A 212 7.79 19.66 2.63
C LYS A 212 8.98 20.14 1.80
N LYS A 213 9.93 19.25 1.52
CA LYS A 213 11.17 19.55 0.78
C LYS A 213 11.08 19.19 -0.70
N THR A 214 10.04 18.46 -1.10
CA THR A 214 9.86 17.96 -2.45
C THR A 214 9.78 19.11 -3.45
N THR A 215 10.68 19.12 -4.44
CA THR A 215 10.63 20.05 -5.58
C THR A 215 9.92 19.45 -6.80
N LYS A 216 9.82 18.11 -6.86
CA LYS A 216 9.14 17.39 -7.93
C LYS A 216 8.37 16.21 -7.33
N LEU A 217 7.06 16.17 -7.52
CA LEU A 217 6.20 15.07 -7.11
C LEU A 217 5.74 14.29 -8.35
N ILE A 218 5.88 12.97 -8.33
CA ILE A 218 5.38 12.09 -9.40
C ILE A 218 4.30 11.19 -8.81
N ILE A 219 3.08 11.31 -9.31
CA ILE A 219 1.93 10.49 -8.94
C ILE A 219 1.72 9.46 -10.04
N ILE A 220 1.79 8.16 -9.71
CA ILE A 220 1.70 7.08 -10.70
C ILE A 220 0.56 6.14 -10.34
N GLY A 221 -0.40 5.98 -11.25
CA GLY A 221 -1.46 4.96 -11.11
C GLY A 221 -2.37 5.12 -9.90
N TRP A 222 -2.35 6.28 -9.26
CA TRP A 222 -3.18 6.61 -8.10
C TRP A 222 -4.37 7.46 -8.55
N ARG A 223 -5.57 7.19 -8.02
CA ARG A 223 -6.81 7.90 -8.38
C ARG A 223 -7.06 9.15 -7.55
N GLY A 224 -6.33 9.35 -6.45
CA GLY A 224 -6.51 10.51 -5.58
C GLY A 224 -7.78 10.47 -4.73
N LEU A 225 -8.31 9.29 -4.39
CA LEU A 225 -9.58 9.16 -3.64
C LEU A 225 -9.38 9.05 -2.12
N GLU A 226 -8.14 8.85 -1.67
CA GLU A 226 -7.76 8.81 -0.27
C GLU A 226 -7.70 10.24 0.31
N ASN A 227 -8.87 10.77 0.67
CA ASN A 227 -9.04 12.14 1.16
C ASN A 227 -8.15 12.49 2.35
N HIS A 228 -7.97 11.57 3.31
CA HIS A 228 -7.11 11.80 4.47
C HIS A 228 -5.64 11.96 4.07
N PHE A 229 -5.16 11.15 3.10
CA PHE A 229 -3.79 11.31 2.62
C PHE A 229 -3.65 12.62 1.85
N SER A 230 -4.60 12.95 0.96
CA SER A 230 -4.53 14.21 0.23
C SER A 230 -4.54 15.42 1.18
N SER A 231 -5.47 15.47 2.15
CA SER A 231 -5.57 16.57 3.11
C SER A 231 -4.33 16.71 3.98
N ASP A 232 -3.78 15.62 4.51
CA ASP A 232 -2.76 15.68 5.56
C ASP A 232 -1.34 15.70 5.00
N PHE A 233 -1.14 15.11 3.82
CA PHE A 233 0.19 14.98 3.22
C PHE A 233 0.39 15.97 2.08
N LEU A 234 -0.54 16.06 1.13
CA LEU A 234 -0.32 16.93 -0.03
C LEU A 234 -0.48 18.41 0.30
N SER A 235 -1.20 18.77 1.37
CA SER A 235 -1.22 20.15 1.87
C SER A 235 0.15 20.64 2.36
N LEU A 236 1.07 19.72 2.70
CA LEU A 236 2.44 20.02 3.09
C LEU A 236 3.39 20.19 1.90
N LEU A 237 2.92 19.87 0.69
CA LEU A 237 3.74 19.96 -0.51
C LEU A 237 4.17 21.40 -0.75
N ASN A 238 5.46 21.59 -1.06
CA ASN A 238 5.97 22.90 -1.45
C ASN A 238 5.15 23.46 -2.62
N PRO A 239 4.56 24.67 -2.53
CA PRO A 239 3.78 25.27 -3.61
C PRO A 239 4.58 25.45 -4.93
N ALA A 240 5.91 25.58 -4.84
CA ALA A 240 6.79 25.67 -6.00
C ALA A 240 7.12 24.30 -6.62
N ALA A 241 6.68 23.19 -6.01
CA ALA A 241 6.92 21.86 -6.53
C ALA A 241 6.20 21.67 -7.88
N GLN A 242 6.89 21.02 -8.82
CA GLN A 242 6.27 20.56 -10.05
C GLN A 242 5.64 19.18 -9.83
N VAL A 243 4.37 19.02 -10.22
CA VAL A 243 3.64 17.77 -10.03
C VAL A 243 3.41 17.11 -11.38
N TYR A 244 3.78 15.85 -11.48
CA TYR A 244 3.59 15.00 -12.65
C TYR A 244 2.56 13.93 -12.30
N ILE A 245 1.46 13.89 -13.06
CA ILE A 245 0.41 12.89 -12.85
C ILE A 245 0.45 11.93 -14.03
N VAL A 246 0.79 10.68 -13.74
CA VAL A 246 1.05 9.62 -14.70
C VAL A 246 -0.08 8.62 -14.66
N SER A 247 -0.74 8.44 -15.79
CA SER A 247 -1.83 7.48 -15.98
C SER A 247 -1.78 6.87 -17.37
N ASP A 248 -2.61 5.85 -17.59
CA ASP A 248 -2.78 5.16 -18.87
C ASP A 248 -3.25 6.08 -20.00
N THR A 249 -4.03 7.12 -19.66
CA THR A 249 -4.47 8.17 -20.58
C THR A 249 -4.32 9.55 -19.94
N GLN A 250 -4.27 10.59 -20.78
CA GLN A 250 -4.23 11.97 -20.29
C GLN A 250 -5.52 12.37 -19.56
N GLN A 251 -6.66 11.80 -19.96
CA GLN A 251 -7.95 12.01 -19.31
C GLN A 251 -7.97 11.43 -17.90
N SER A 252 -7.45 10.20 -17.71
CA SER A 252 -7.28 9.58 -16.39
C SER A 252 -6.39 10.43 -15.47
N ALA A 253 -5.30 10.99 -16.01
CA ALA A 253 -4.41 11.87 -15.26
C ALA A 253 -5.11 13.18 -14.85
N ARG A 254 -5.97 13.75 -15.72
CA ARG A 254 -6.79 14.94 -15.39
C ARG A 254 -7.82 14.62 -14.30
N LYS A 255 -8.53 13.50 -14.39
CA LYS A 255 -9.48 13.07 -13.36
C LYS A 255 -8.81 12.91 -11.99
N THR A 256 -7.59 12.39 -11.97
CA THR A 256 -6.79 12.31 -10.74
C THR A 256 -6.48 13.70 -10.18
N TYR A 257 -6.14 14.67 -11.04
CA TYR A 257 -5.95 16.06 -10.60
C TYR A 257 -7.24 16.69 -10.06
N GLU A 258 -8.39 16.45 -10.71
CA GLU A 258 -9.69 16.96 -10.25
C GLU A 258 -10.00 16.49 -8.83
N ASN A 259 -9.72 15.23 -8.52
CA ASN A 259 -9.87 14.68 -7.16
C ASN A 259 -8.90 15.31 -6.14
N LEU A 260 -7.78 15.88 -6.61
CA LEU A 260 -6.72 16.47 -5.78
C LEU A 260 -6.63 18.00 -5.92
N PHE A 261 -7.64 18.62 -6.54
CA PHE A 261 -7.55 20.01 -7.01
C PHE A 261 -7.24 20.95 -5.85
N GLU A 262 -7.95 20.82 -4.73
CA GLU A 262 -7.79 21.70 -3.58
C GLU A 262 -6.37 21.69 -3.01
N GLN A 263 -5.72 20.52 -3.00
CA GLN A 263 -4.37 20.35 -2.48
C GLN A 263 -3.30 20.80 -3.47
N LEU A 264 -3.54 20.66 -4.77
CA LEU A 264 -2.52 20.85 -5.80
C LEU A 264 -2.70 22.11 -6.66
N LYS A 265 -3.77 22.89 -6.47
CA LYS A 265 -4.10 24.08 -7.30
C LYS A 265 -3.01 25.15 -7.38
N ARG A 266 -2.04 25.15 -6.46
CA ARG A 266 -0.92 26.10 -6.43
C ARG A 266 0.30 25.60 -7.20
N ASN A 267 0.33 24.33 -7.57
CA ASN A 267 1.48 23.68 -8.18
C ASN A 267 1.41 23.71 -9.70
N LYS A 268 2.58 23.64 -10.34
CA LYS A 268 2.67 23.42 -11.79
C LYS A 268 2.36 21.95 -12.09
N ILE A 269 1.24 21.69 -12.76
CA ILE A 269 0.80 20.33 -13.10
C ILE A 269 1.24 19.94 -14.51
N VAL A 270 1.73 18.70 -14.66
CA VAL A 270 2.04 18.06 -15.94
C VAL A 270 1.33 16.72 -16.01
N TYR A 271 0.54 16.52 -17.07
CA TYR A 271 -0.19 15.28 -17.32
C TYR A 271 0.61 14.37 -18.25
N VAL A 272 0.81 13.12 -17.85
CA VAL A 272 1.48 12.09 -18.65
C VAL A 272 0.49 10.96 -18.92
N GLY A 273 0.04 10.86 -20.17
CA GLY A 273 -1.06 9.97 -20.58
C GLY A 273 -0.64 8.74 -21.38
N ASP A 274 0.63 8.33 -21.28
CA ASP A 274 1.20 7.19 -22.01
C ASP A 274 1.62 6.07 -21.03
N GLY A 275 1.03 6.07 -19.84
CA GLY A 275 1.35 5.17 -18.75
C GLY A 275 2.80 5.26 -18.29
N PHE A 276 3.23 4.18 -17.65
CA PHE A 276 4.56 4.04 -17.10
C PHE A 276 5.66 4.03 -18.18
N SER A 277 5.40 3.41 -19.33
CA SER A 277 6.33 3.38 -20.46
C SER A 277 6.60 4.79 -21.01
N GLY A 278 5.56 5.63 -21.13
CA GLY A 278 5.73 7.02 -21.56
C GLY A 278 6.49 7.88 -20.56
N LEU A 279 6.31 7.64 -19.26
CA LEU A 279 7.11 8.29 -18.21
C LEU A 279 8.61 8.03 -18.44
N LEU A 280 9.01 6.78 -18.64
CA LEU A 280 10.43 6.43 -18.81
C LEU A 280 11.01 6.83 -20.18
N ALA A 281 10.24 6.69 -21.25
CA ALA A 281 10.73 6.92 -22.62
C ALA A 281 10.85 8.41 -22.98
N LYS A 282 9.81 9.20 -22.68
CA LYS A 282 9.65 10.55 -23.23
C LYS A 282 10.03 11.66 -22.25
N ASN A 283 10.10 11.35 -20.96
CA ASN A 283 10.12 12.37 -19.91
C ASN A 283 11.39 12.32 -19.05
N LYS A 284 12.54 12.11 -19.68
CA LYS A 284 13.84 12.05 -18.98
C LYS A 284 14.16 13.32 -18.17
N SER A 285 13.66 14.47 -18.62
CA SER A 285 13.82 15.76 -17.92
C SER A 285 13.09 15.85 -16.58
N ILE A 286 12.13 14.95 -16.31
CA ILE A 286 11.44 14.89 -15.01
C ILE A 286 12.44 14.60 -13.89
N PHE A 287 13.45 13.79 -14.17
CA PHE A 287 14.38 13.31 -13.15
C PHE A 287 15.75 14.00 -13.18
N ALA A 288 16.01 14.84 -14.19
CA ALA A 288 17.19 15.70 -14.26
C ALA A 288 17.06 16.91 -13.30
#